data_AF-A0A327YF71-F1
#
_entry.id   AF-A0A327YF71-F1
#
_cell.length_a   1.000
_cell.length_b   1.000
_cell.length_c   1.000
_cell.angle_alpha   90.00
_cell.angle_beta   90.00
_cell.angle_gamma   90.00
#
_symmetry.space_group_name_H-M   'P 1'
#
loop_
_entity.id
_entity.type
_entity.pdbx_description
1 polymer ?
#
loop_
_entity_poly.entity_id
_entity_poly.type
_entity_poly.pdbx_seq_one_letter_code
_entity_poly.pdbx_strand_id
1 'polypeptide(L)'
;MEIRPYFITKSLVPENQESPIRFLLSQKITPIPYFYRCNHFTYPSLLSHLYYLTIGGLVQYPSYLLKSMQSKSFVITLECAGNQRGEFTPKVFGEQWKDGAICMTSL
;
A
#
# COMPACT_ATOMS: atom_id res chain seq x y z
N MET A 1 -13.56 28.10 3.81
CA MET A 1 -13.97 26.69 3.65
C MET A 1 -12.69 25.88 3.50
N GLU A 2 -12.38 24.99 4.45
CA GLU A 2 -11.16 24.19 4.44
C GLU A 2 -11.39 22.96 3.53
N ILE A 3 -10.58 22.79 2.49
CA ILE A 3 -10.71 21.65 1.57
C ILE A 3 -9.99 20.45 2.19
N ARG A 4 -10.70 19.34 2.39
CA ARG A 4 -10.15 18.12 2.96
C ARG A 4 -10.00 17.04 1.88
N PRO A 5 -8.79 16.51 1.66
CA PRO A 5 -8.60 15.40 0.72
C PRO A 5 -9.27 14.13 1.24
N TYR A 6 -9.83 13.34 0.33
CA TYR A 6 -10.48 12.05 0.62
C TYR A 6 -10.11 11.02 -0.44
N PHE A 7 -10.13 9.74 -0.07
CA PHE A 7 -9.81 8.65 -0.98
C PHE A 7 -10.81 8.49 -2.11
N ILE A 8 -10.33 8.09 -3.29
CA ILE A 8 -11.19 7.66 -4.39
C ILE A 8 -11.37 6.15 -4.28
N THR A 9 -12.58 5.70 -3.91
CA THR A 9 -12.89 4.28 -3.74
C THR A 9 -13.01 3.58 -5.10
N LYS A 10 -12.32 2.45 -5.26
CA LYS A 10 -12.42 1.55 -6.43
C LYS A 10 -13.24 0.31 -6.11
N SER A 11 -12.99 -0.30 -4.96
CA SER A 11 -13.75 -1.42 -4.42
C SER A 11 -13.85 -1.33 -2.89
N LEU A 12 -14.94 -1.87 -2.34
CA LEU A 12 -15.17 -1.92 -0.89
C LEU A 12 -14.68 -3.23 -0.27
N VAL A 13 -14.84 -4.35 -0.98
CA VAL A 13 -14.49 -5.69 -0.48
C VAL A 13 -13.88 -6.52 -1.62
N PRO A 14 -12.56 -6.76 -1.63
CA PRO A 14 -11.56 -6.16 -0.73
C PRO A 14 -11.43 -4.64 -0.93
N GLU A 15 -11.00 -3.92 0.12
CA GLU A 15 -10.87 -2.45 0.06
C GLU A 15 -9.78 -2.04 -0.92
N ASN A 16 -10.15 -1.30 -1.97
CA ASN A 16 -9.22 -0.67 -2.90
C ASN A 16 -9.53 0.83 -2.97
N GLN A 17 -8.57 1.65 -2.55
CA GLN A 17 -8.73 3.10 -2.43
C GLN A 17 -7.50 3.82 -2.97
N GLU A 18 -7.73 4.81 -3.83
CA GLU A 18 -6.70 5.58 -4.48
C GLU A 18 -6.43 6.87 -3.71
N SER A 19 -5.14 7.18 -3.52
CA SER A 19 -4.72 8.41 -2.84
C SER A 19 -5.25 9.65 -3.55
N PRO A 20 -5.68 10.69 -2.82
CA PRO A 20 -6.02 11.99 -3.39
C PRO A 20 -4.75 12.76 -3.81
N ILE A 21 -3.98 12.20 -4.76
CA ILE A 21 -2.59 12.59 -5.05
C ILE A 21 -2.45 14.08 -5.40
N ARG A 22 -3.47 14.65 -6.05
CA ARG A 22 -3.52 16.08 -6.42
C ARG A 22 -3.42 17.02 -5.21
N PHE A 23 -3.87 16.59 -4.03
CA PHE A 23 -3.76 17.35 -2.79
C PHE A 23 -2.43 17.12 -2.05
N LEU A 24 -1.63 16.14 -2.50
CA LEU A 24 -0.44 15.66 -1.81
C LEU A 24 0.86 15.99 -2.56
N LEU A 25 0.78 16.65 -3.73
CA LEU A 25 1.92 16.97 -4.58
C LEU A 25 2.99 17.84 -3.90
N SER A 26 2.61 18.65 -2.91
CA SER A 26 3.54 19.46 -2.12
C SER A 26 4.24 18.69 -0.99
N GLN A 27 3.79 17.46 -0.71
CA GLN A 27 4.32 16.64 0.36
C GLN A 27 5.49 15.79 -0.14
N LYS A 28 6.63 15.86 0.55
CA LYS A 28 7.77 14.97 0.28
C LYS A 28 7.50 13.53 0.68
N ILE A 29 6.71 13.33 1.73
CA ILE A 29 6.28 12.02 2.22
C ILE A 29 4.76 12.06 2.25
N THR A 30 4.13 11.06 1.64
CA THR A 30 2.68 10.93 1.69
C THR A 30 2.27 10.71 3.15
N PRO A 31 1.28 11.43 3.70
CA PRO A 31 0.79 11.13 5.05
C PRO A 31 0.14 9.74 5.07
N ILE A 32 0.40 8.93 6.10
CA ILE A 32 -0.13 7.57 6.25
C ILE A 32 -1.65 7.50 6.02
N PRO A 33 -2.48 8.44 6.55
CA PRO A 33 -3.92 8.41 6.31
C PRO A 33 -4.33 8.57 4.84
N TYR A 34 -3.41 8.91 3.94
CA TYR A 34 -3.62 9.07 2.51
C TYR A 34 -2.83 8.08 1.65
N PHE A 35 -2.30 6.99 2.22
CA PHE A 35 -1.72 5.91 1.42
C PHE A 35 -2.80 5.18 0.64
N TYR A 36 -2.54 4.93 -0.64
CA TYR A 36 -3.41 4.09 -1.45
C TYR A 36 -3.49 2.70 -0.81
N ARG A 37 -4.65 2.07 -0.92
CA ARG A 37 -4.94 0.74 -0.38
C ARG A 37 -5.19 -0.17 -1.55
N CYS A 38 -4.35 -1.19 -1.72
CA CYS A 38 -4.49 -2.19 -2.78
C CYS A 38 -4.55 -3.58 -2.14
N ASN A 39 -5.76 -4.05 -1.81
CA ASN A 39 -5.98 -5.33 -1.18
C ASN A 39 -6.56 -6.33 -2.18
N HIS A 40 -6.03 -7.55 -2.18
CA HIS A 40 -6.58 -8.69 -2.93
C HIS A 40 -7.57 -9.52 -2.09
N PHE A 41 -7.53 -9.37 -0.76
CA PHE A 41 -8.34 -10.11 0.21
C PHE A 41 -8.82 -9.18 1.32
N THR A 42 -9.76 -9.65 2.13
CA THR A 42 -10.17 -8.95 3.35
C THR A 42 -9.01 -8.86 4.35
N TYR A 43 -9.04 -7.84 5.21
CA TYR A 43 -8.05 -7.68 6.26
C TYR A 43 -8.01 -8.92 7.18
N PRO A 44 -6.82 -9.48 7.45
CA PRO A 44 -6.71 -10.59 8.38
C PRO A 44 -7.02 -10.13 9.80
N SER A 45 -7.73 -10.97 10.56
CA SER A 45 -7.82 -10.79 12.01
C SER A 45 -6.53 -11.32 12.65
N LEU A 46 -5.75 -10.45 13.29
CA LEU A 46 -4.51 -10.83 13.96
C LEU A 46 -4.63 -10.60 15.47
N LEU A 47 -4.33 -11.63 16.25
CA LEU A 47 -4.10 -11.51 17.69
C LEU A 47 -2.64 -11.04 17.88
N SER A 48 -2.48 -9.78 18.28
CA SER A 48 -1.22 -9.01 18.29
C SER A 48 -0.04 -9.63 19.04
N HIS A 49 -0.27 -10.62 19.88
CA HIS A 49 0.71 -11.21 20.79
C HIS A 49 1.31 -12.54 20.33
N LEU A 50 0.80 -13.15 19.25
CA LEU A 50 1.23 -14.49 18.78
C LEU A 50 1.66 -14.52 17.30
N TYR A 51 2.29 -13.44 16.81
CA TYR A 51 2.75 -13.40 15.43
C TYR A 51 4.22 -13.81 15.29
N TYR A 52 4.47 -14.90 14.56
CA TYR A 52 5.80 -15.37 14.19
C TYR A 52 5.97 -15.30 12.67
N LEU A 53 7.00 -14.60 12.18
CA LEU A 53 7.40 -14.67 10.78
C LEU A 53 8.36 -15.86 10.61
N THR A 54 7.93 -16.86 9.86
CA THR A 54 8.75 -18.04 9.56
C THR A 54 9.53 -17.82 8.27
N ILE A 55 10.85 -18.00 8.31
CA ILE A 55 11.70 -18.01 7.13
C ILE A 55 11.99 -19.48 6.77
N GLY A 56 11.44 -19.92 5.64
CA GLY A 56 11.62 -21.27 5.09
C GLY A 56 12.25 -21.27 3.69
N GLY A 57 12.09 -22.37 2.95
CA GLY A 57 12.65 -22.54 1.60
C GLY A 57 14.01 -23.23 1.60
N LEU A 58 14.94 -22.77 0.75
CA LEU A 58 16.29 -23.32 0.64
C LEU A 58 17.20 -22.78 1.76
N VAL A 59 16.92 -23.20 2.99
CA VAL A 59 17.68 -22.83 4.20
C VAL A 59 18.08 -24.08 4.96
N GLN A 60 19.21 -24.05 5.67
CA GLN A 60 19.66 -25.19 6.48
C GLN A 60 18.74 -25.43 7.68
N TYR A 61 18.30 -24.35 8.34
CA TYR A 61 17.37 -24.39 9.46
C TYR A 61 16.35 -23.26 9.31
N PRO A 62 15.04 -23.56 9.26
CA PRO A 62 14.01 -22.53 9.33
C PRO A 62 14.16 -21.69 10.60
N SER A 63 13.94 -20.38 10.49
CA SER A 63 14.09 -19.47 11.62
C SER A 63 12.89 -18.55 11.78
N TYR A 64 12.69 -18.06 13.01
CA TYR A 64 11.64 -17.10 13.35
C TYR A 64 12.30 -15.77 13.68
N LEU A 65 11.99 -14.73 12.92
CA LEU A 65 12.82 -13.52 12.93
C LEU A 65 11.94 -12.28 12.83
N LEU A 66 11.88 -11.49 13.91
CA LEU A 66 11.15 -10.22 13.86
C LEU A 66 11.72 -9.07 14.70
N LYS A 67 12.50 -9.29 15.77
CA LYS A 67 12.84 -8.20 16.72
C LYS A 67 14.31 -8.02 17.08
N SER A 68 15.20 -8.95 16.70
CA SER A 68 16.61 -8.90 17.09
C SER A 68 17.54 -8.26 16.05
N MET A 69 17.03 -7.87 14.88
CA MET A 69 17.83 -7.20 13.84
C MET A 69 17.89 -5.69 14.04
N GLN A 70 18.99 -5.08 13.62
CA GLN A 70 19.12 -3.63 13.58
C GLN A 70 18.15 -3.05 12.54
N SER A 71 17.32 -2.09 12.98
CA SER A 71 16.44 -1.35 12.07
C SER A 71 17.24 -0.45 11.13
N LYS A 72 16.81 -0.37 9.87
CA LYS A 72 17.33 0.56 8.87
C LYS A 72 16.15 1.27 8.24
N SER A 73 16.31 2.57 8.00
CA SER A 73 15.26 3.37 7.37
C SER A 73 15.64 3.91 5.99
N PHE A 74 14.69 3.84 5.06
CA PHE A 74 14.81 4.28 3.68
C PHE A 74 13.56 5.05 3.26
N VAL A 75 13.77 6.09 2.45
CA VAL A 75 12.68 6.72 1.71
C VAL A 75 12.45 5.91 0.45
N ILE A 76 11.24 5.36 0.31
CA ILE A 76 10.84 4.55 -0.83
C ILE A 76 9.52 5.05 -1.42
N THR A 77 9.30 4.73 -2.69
CA THR A 77 8.01 4.91 -3.34
C THR A 77 7.40 3.54 -3.60
N LEU A 78 6.15 3.37 -3.19
CA LEU A 78 5.35 2.20 -3.52
C LEU A 78 4.40 2.59 -4.64
N GLU A 79 4.49 1.90 -5.78
CA GLU A 79 3.60 2.09 -6.92
C GLU A 79 2.91 0.78 -7.27
N CYS A 80 1.59 0.81 -7.40
CA CYS A 80 0.83 -0.34 -7.87
C CYS A 80 1.10 -0.55 -9.36
N ALA A 81 1.34 -1.79 -9.79
CA ALA A 81 1.45 -2.12 -11.22
C ALA A 81 0.19 -1.75 -12.04
N GLY A 82 -0.95 -1.55 -11.37
CA GLY A 82 -2.18 -1.08 -11.99
C GLY A 82 -2.31 0.44 -12.09
N ASN A 83 -1.36 1.23 -11.59
CA ASN A 83 -1.41 2.69 -11.67
C ASN A 83 -1.61 3.14 -13.13
N GLN A 84 -2.46 4.13 -13.35
CA GLN A 84 -2.86 4.66 -14.67
C GLN A 84 -3.60 3.67 -15.59
N ARG A 85 -3.98 2.45 -15.14
CA ARG A 85 -4.79 1.52 -15.94
C ARG A 85 -6.09 2.16 -16.46
N GLY A 86 -6.69 3.01 -15.64
CA GLY A 86 -7.88 3.77 -15.96
C GLY A 86 -7.72 4.78 -17.10
N GLU A 87 -6.51 5.04 -17.58
CA GLU A 87 -6.24 5.89 -18.74
C GLU A 87 -6.23 5.11 -20.07
N PHE A 88 -6.23 3.77 -20.03
CA PHE A 88 -6.17 2.96 -21.25
C PHE A 88 -7.45 3.08 -22.09
N THR A 89 -7.29 2.98 -23.41
CA THR A 89 -8.36 2.94 -24.41
C THR A 89 -8.02 1.87 -25.46
N PRO A 90 -8.80 0.77 -25.57
CA PRO A 90 -9.97 0.43 -24.75
C PRO A 90 -9.59 0.13 -23.29
N LYS A 91 -10.58 0.15 -22.40
CA LYS A 91 -10.37 -0.24 -21.00
C LYS A 91 -9.93 -1.70 -20.92
N VAL A 92 -9.01 -1.99 -20.01
CA VAL A 92 -8.49 -3.33 -19.75
C VAL A 92 -8.95 -3.84 -18.38
N PHE A 93 -8.91 -5.16 -18.18
CA PHE A 93 -9.36 -5.81 -16.97
C PHE A 93 -8.60 -5.36 -15.71
N GLY A 94 -9.30 -5.33 -14.58
CA GLY A 94 -8.79 -5.00 -13.25
C GLY A 94 -9.28 -3.65 -12.71
N GLU A 95 -8.89 -3.31 -11.49
CA GLU A 95 -9.21 -2.02 -10.86
C GLU A 95 -8.77 -0.83 -11.73
N GLN A 96 -9.69 0.11 -11.96
CA GLN A 96 -9.48 1.26 -12.85
C GLN A 96 -8.81 2.41 -12.09
N TRP A 97 -7.56 2.19 -11.69
CA TRP A 97 -6.71 3.21 -11.07
C TRP A 97 -6.40 4.36 -12.03
N LYS A 98 -6.45 5.59 -11.54
CA LYS A 98 -5.96 6.77 -12.25
C LYS A 98 -4.53 7.04 -11.81
N ASP A 99 -4.24 8.19 -11.23
CA ASP A 99 -2.89 8.66 -10.93
C ASP A 99 -2.47 8.51 -9.46
N GLY A 100 -3.37 8.09 -8.58
CA GLY A 100 -3.10 8.00 -7.15
C GLY A 100 -2.83 6.59 -6.60
N ALA A 101 -2.50 5.60 -7.44
CA ALA A 101 -2.09 4.26 -6.95
C ALA A 101 -0.58 4.22 -6.65
N ILE A 102 -0.11 5.27 -5.97
CA ILE A 102 1.30 5.53 -5.67
C ILE A 102 1.41 6.33 -4.36
N CYS A 103 2.40 6.02 -3.53
CA CYS A 103 2.72 6.81 -2.34
C CYS A 103 4.22 6.79 -2.03
N MET A 104 4.73 7.87 -1.43
CA MET A 104 6.10 7.95 -0.92
C MET A 104 6.10 7.81 0.61
N THR A 105 6.96 6.97 1.15
CA THR A 105 7.03 6.66 2.58
C THR A 105 8.48 6.56 3.07
N SER A 106 8.68 6.75 4.37
CA SER A 106 9.91 6.39 5.07
C SER A 106 9.61 5.19 5.96
N LEU A 107 10.28 4.07 5.71
CA LEU A 107 10.23 2.83 6.53
C LEU A 107 11.62 2.64 7.11
#